data_AF-A0A7W1LVF5-F1
#
_entry.id   AF-A0A7W1LVF5-F1
#
_cell.length_a   1.000
_cell.length_b   1.000
_cell.length_c   1.000
_cell.angle_alpha   90.00
_cell.angle_beta   90.00
_cell.angle_gamma   90.00
#
_symmetry.space_group_name_H-M   'P 1'
#
loop_
_entity.id
_entity.type
_entity.pdbx_description
1 polymer ?
#
loop_
_entity_poly.entity_id
_entity_poly.type
_entity_poly.pdbx_seq_one_letter_code
_entity_poly.pdbx_strand_id
1 'polypeptide(L)'
;MMNPINQDSEGIKVDARHRTMLIVWFMILMSVGFMFFLTLVIQRPAAGGSDNTLLFMFAAVSIFPFLLSFVIKRKLLAQSVREQKIALVLSAMIVAVALCESVSLFGMMVYFTTPTHYYYVFFIVSVIGILLHMPRRDQLLAASYKTPI
;
A
#
# COMPACT_ATOMS: atom_id res chain seq x y z
N MET A 1 -2.30 36.37 17.26
CA MET A 1 -3.37 36.48 16.24
C MET A 1 -2.80 36.02 14.90
N MET A 2 -3.28 34.89 14.39
CA MET A 2 -2.88 34.35 13.08
C MET A 2 -3.59 35.16 11.99
N ASN A 3 -2.86 35.69 11.01
CA ASN A 3 -3.44 36.43 9.88
C ASN A 3 -4.34 35.48 9.05
N PRO A 4 -5.62 35.79 8.79
CA PRO A 4 -6.55 34.91 8.07
C PRO A 4 -6.01 34.44 6.70
N ILE A 5 -5.23 35.28 6.02
CA ILE A 5 -4.60 34.97 4.72
C ILE A 5 -3.68 33.73 4.81
N ASN A 6 -3.07 33.46 5.96
CA ASN A 6 -2.12 32.37 6.13
C ASN A 6 -2.82 31.01 6.35
N GLN A 7 -4.03 31.00 6.94
CA GLN A 7 -4.84 29.79 7.15
C GLN A 7 -5.33 29.20 5.83
N ASP A 8 -5.76 30.04 4.89
CA ASP A 8 -6.23 29.60 3.58
C ASP A 8 -5.10 28.94 2.76
N SER A 9 -3.88 29.48 2.87
CA SER A 9 -2.71 28.94 2.16
C SER A 9 -2.27 27.55 2.65
N GLU A 10 -2.39 27.28 3.95
CA GLU A 10 -2.04 25.99 4.55
C GLU A 10 -3.10 24.93 4.26
N GLY A 11 -4.39 25.30 4.30
CA GLY A 11 -5.50 24.42 3.88
C GLY A 11 -5.36 23.95 2.43
N ILE A 12 -5.05 24.87 1.50
CA ILE A 12 -4.83 24.54 0.08
C ILE A 12 -3.67 23.56 -0.10
N LYS A 13 -2.58 23.70 0.67
CA LYS A 13 -1.41 22.79 0.61
C LYS A 13 -1.74 21.39 1.13
N VAL A 14 -2.51 21.28 2.23
CA VAL A 14 -2.94 19.99 2.78
C VAL A 14 -3.83 19.25 1.79
N ASP A 15 -4.74 19.98 1.13
CA ASP A 15 -5.67 19.43 0.15
C ASP A 15 -4.95 18.90 -1.10
N ALA A 16 -3.99 19.66 -1.62
CA ALA A 16 -3.15 19.24 -2.73
C ALA A 16 -2.38 17.95 -2.39
N ARG A 17 -1.79 17.87 -1.19
CA ARG A 17 -1.05 16.68 -0.73
C ARG A 17 -1.94 15.47 -0.54
N HIS A 18 -3.14 15.67 0.02
CA HIS A 18 -4.13 14.60 0.16
C HIS A 18 -4.54 14.05 -1.21
N ARG A 19 -4.74 14.93 -2.20
CA ARG A 19 -5.03 14.52 -3.57
C ARG A 19 -3.89 13.70 -4.18
N THR A 20 -2.63 14.11 -3.98
CA THR A 20 -1.47 13.32 -4.40
C THR A 20 -1.46 11.95 -3.73
N MET A 21 -1.73 11.86 -2.43
CA MET A 21 -1.81 10.58 -1.73
C MET A 21 -2.88 9.66 -2.31
N LEU A 22 -4.07 10.19 -2.63
CA LEU A 22 -5.15 9.43 -3.26
C LEU A 22 -4.77 8.94 -4.66
N ILE A 23 -4.13 9.79 -5.48
CA ILE A 23 -3.68 9.42 -6.82
C ILE A 23 -2.68 8.26 -6.73
N VAL A 24 -1.67 8.36 -5.87
CA VAL A 24 -0.65 7.32 -5.71
C VAL A 24 -1.25 6.03 -5.15
N TRP A 25 -2.13 6.14 -4.14
CA TRP A 25 -2.85 4.99 -3.60
C TRP A 25 -3.67 4.26 -4.68
N PHE A 26 -4.39 5.01 -5.50
CA PHE A 26 -5.19 4.45 -6.59
C PHE A 26 -4.32 3.85 -7.70
N MET A 27 -3.18 4.47 -8.03
CA MET A 27 -2.23 3.93 -9.00
C MET A 27 -1.69 2.55 -8.57
N ILE A 28 -1.35 2.38 -7.29
CA ILE A 28 -0.88 1.09 -6.78
C ILE A 28 -2.03 0.07 -6.69
N LEU A 29 -3.25 0.50 -6.37
CA LEU A 29 -4.41 -0.39 -6.46
C LEU A 29 -4.62 -0.89 -7.90
N MET A 30 -4.48 0.00 -8.88
CA MET A 30 -4.59 -0.34 -10.30
C MET A 30 -3.46 -1.24 -10.80
N SER A 31 -2.23 -1.11 -10.28
CA SER A 31 -1.14 -2.01 -10.65
C SER A 31 -1.42 -3.44 -10.21
N VAL A 32 -2.02 -3.67 -9.04
CA VAL A 32 -2.48 -5.01 -8.61
C VAL A 32 -3.54 -5.56 -9.57
N GLY A 33 -4.50 -4.72 -9.97
CA GLY A 33 -5.52 -5.09 -10.97
C GLY A 33 -4.91 -5.45 -12.32
N PHE A 34 -3.89 -4.69 -12.76
CA PHE A 34 -3.15 -4.96 -13.99
C PHE A 34 -2.37 -6.29 -13.91
N MET A 35 -1.68 -6.56 -12.79
CA MET A 35 -0.99 -7.85 -12.59
C MET A 35 -1.96 -9.02 -12.62
N PHE A 36 -3.14 -8.87 -12.02
CA PHE A 36 -4.19 -9.89 -12.10
C PHE A 36 -4.68 -10.07 -13.54
N PHE A 37 -4.94 -8.98 -14.26
CA PHE A 37 -5.31 -9.04 -15.66
C PHE A 37 -4.28 -9.79 -16.54
N LEU A 38 -2.98 -9.60 -16.29
CA LEU A 38 -1.93 -10.35 -16.98
C LEU A 38 -2.05 -11.87 -16.77
N THR A 39 -2.51 -12.33 -15.62
CA THR A 39 -2.76 -13.78 -15.39
C THR A 39 -3.93 -14.33 -16.21
N LEU A 40 -4.84 -13.48 -16.70
CA LEU A 40 -5.93 -13.89 -17.58
C LEU A 40 -5.50 -13.97 -19.05
N VAL A 41 -4.55 -13.12 -19.46
CA VAL A 41 -4.09 -13.02 -20.85
C VAL A 41 -2.91 -13.97 -21.13
N ILE A 42 -1.99 -14.11 -20.17
CA ILE A 42 -0.78 -14.91 -20.34
C ILE A 42 -1.08 -16.37 -19.97
N GLN A 43 -0.92 -17.28 -20.93
CA GLN A 43 -1.08 -18.71 -20.68
C GLN A 43 0.01 -19.23 -19.75
N ARG A 44 -0.39 -19.98 -18.72
CA ARG A 44 0.54 -20.65 -17.81
C ARG A 44 1.28 -21.80 -18.53
N PRO A 45 2.57 -22.05 -18.22
CA PRO A 45 3.28 -23.24 -18.68
C PRO A 45 2.55 -24.50 -18.22
N ALA A 46 2.58 -25.57 -19.02
CA ALA A 46 2.04 -26.87 -18.63
C ALA A 46 2.89 -27.47 -17.49
N ALA A 47 2.54 -27.16 -16.25
CA ALA A 47 3.21 -27.70 -15.08
C ALA A 47 2.69 -29.11 -14.76
N GLY A 48 3.61 -30.08 -14.67
CA GLY A 48 3.30 -31.45 -14.25
C GLY A 48 3.06 -31.53 -12.75
N GLY A 49 1.94 -32.15 -12.35
CA GLY A 49 1.59 -32.44 -10.95
C GLY A 49 1.20 -31.23 -10.10
N SER A 50 0.07 -31.30 -9.40
CA SER A 50 -0.35 -30.27 -8.44
C SER A 50 0.38 -30.43 -7.11
N ASP A 51 1.59 -29.89 -7.00
CA ASP A 51 2.25 -29.73 -5.71
C ASP A 51 1.87 -28.38 -5.09
N ASN A 52 1.12 -28.42 -3.98
CA ASN A 52 0.69 -27.23 -3.24
C ASN A 52 1.77 -26.71 -2.27
N THR A 53 2.93 -27.36 -2.18
CA THR A 53 4.01 -26.95 -1.27
C THR A 53 4.47 -25.53 -1.55
N LEU A 54 4.68 -25.18 -2.82
CA LEU A 54 5.09 -23.83 -3.23
C LEU A 54 4.03 -22.78 -2.89
N LEU A 55 2.74 -23.10 -3.05
CA LEU A 55 1.63 -22.23 -2.67
C LEU A 55 1.72 -21.85 -1.18
N PHE A 56 1.89 -22.84 -0.30
CA PHE A 56 1.98 -22.60 1.15
C PHE A 56 3.26 -21.86 1.54
N MET A 57 4.40 -22.12 0.88
CA MET A 57 5.63 -21.36 1.11
C MET A 57 5.46 -19.89 0.75
N PHE A 58 4.94 -19.58 -0.45
CA PHE A 58 4.68 -18.21 -0.84
C PHE A 58 3.64 -17.54 0.05
N ALA A 59 2.60 -18.26 0.47
CA ALA A 59 1.60 -17.76 1.40
C ALA A 59 2.27 -17.35 2.72
N ALA A 60 3.07 -18.23 3.32
CA ALA A 60 3.79 -17.95 4.56
C ALA A 60 4.73 -16.74 4.43
N VAL A 61 5.49 -16.64 3.32
CA VAL A 61 6.39 -15.51 3.06
C VAL A 61 5.61 -14.21 2.86
N SER A 62 4.45 -14.24 2.19
CA SER A 62 3.64 -13.06 1.90
C SER A 62 2.98 -12.43 3.14
N ILE A 63 2.79 -13.21 4.22
CA ILE A 63 2.27 -12.69 5.49
C ILE A 63 3.24 -11.65 6.08
N PHE A 64 4.54 -11.85 5.92
CA PHE A 64 5.55 -10.96 6.48
C PHE A 64 5.44 -9.51 5.98
N PRO A 65 5.52 -9.21 4.66
CA PRO A 65 5.37 -7.84 4.17
C PRO A 65 3.97 -7.28 4.46
N PHE A 66 2.92 -8.12 4.44
CA PHE A 66 1.56 -7.70 4.79
C PHE A 66 1.46 -7.21 6.24
N LEU A 67 2.04 -7.91 7.22
CA LEU A 67 2.04 -7.45 8.61
C LEU A 67 3.00 -6.27 8.81
N LEU A 68 4.14 -6.31 8.13
CA LEU A 68 5.16 -5.28 8.20
C LEU A 68 4.64 -3.92 7.70
N SER A 69 3.71 -3.90 6.73
CA SER A 69 3.10 -2.67 6.22
C SER A 69 2.44 -1.85 7.33
N PHE A 70 1.69 -2.50 8.24
CA PHE A 70 1.03 -1.84 9.37
C PHE A 70 2.03 -1.28 10.37
N VAL A 71 3.06 -2.06 10.70
CA VAL A 71 4.09 -1.68 11.66
C VAL A 71 4.89 -0.49 11.13
N ILE A 72 5.34 -0.55 9.87
CA ILE A 72 6.12 0.53 9.25
C ILE A 72 5.27 1.79 9.10
N LYS A 73 4.02 1.68 8.63
CA LYS A 73 3.11 2.82 8.52
C LYS A 73 2.95 3.52 9.87
N ARG A 74 2.68 2.75 10.93
CA ARG A 74 2.50 3.30 12.28
C ARG A 74 3.76 4.01 12.78
N LYS A 75 4.93 3.40 12.58
CA LYS A 75 6.23 3.99 12.98
C LYS A 75 6.50 5.30 12.25
N LEU A 76 6.32 5.33 10.93
CA LEU A 76 6.58 6.51 10.11
C LEU A 76 5.57 7.64 10.37
N LEU A 77 4.29 7.32 10.60
CA LEU A 77 3.29 8.32 11.02
C LEU A 77 3.58 8.90 12.41
N ALA A 78 4.01 8.07 13.37
CA ALA A 78 4.43 8.58 14.67
C ALA A 78 5.66 9.50 14.53
N GLN A 79 6.59 9.15 13.66
CA GLN A 79 7.76 9.99 13.36
C GLN A 79 7.37 11.30 12.65
N SER A 80 6.41 11.28 11.71
CA SER A 80 5.97 12.49 11.02
C SER A 80 5.36 13.51 11.97
N VAL A 81 4.64 13.06 13.00
CA VAL A 81 4.06 13.92 14.04
C VAL A 81 5.16 14.47 14.96
N ARG A 82 6.12 13.65 15.37
CA ARG A 82 7.24 14.12 16.22
C ARG A 82 8.13 15.15 15.51
N GLU A 83 8.43 14.91 14.24
CA GLU A 83 9.31 15.78 13.46
C GLU A 83 8.57 16.90 12.74
N GLN A 84 7.23 16.94 12.78
CA GLN A 84 6.38 17.88 12.04
C GLN A 84 6.72 17.91 10.54
N LYS A 85 7.00 16.73 9.99
CA LYS A 85 7.43 16.54 8.60
C LYS A 85 6.36 15.81 7.82
N ILE A 86 5.58 16.57 7.06
CA ILE A 86 4.47 16.04 6.25
C ILE A 86 4.96 15.07 5.15
N ALA A 87 6.20 15.22 4.66
CA ALA A 87 6.79 14.30 3.69
C ALA A 87 6.83 12.84 4.21
N LEU A 88 7.04 12.64 5.52
CA LEU A 88 7.03 11.31 6.14
C LEU A 88 5.64 10.65 6.09
N VAL A 89 4.55 11.43 6.03
CA VAL A 89 3.19 10.89 5.87
C VAL A 89 3.02 10.24 4.49
N LEU A 90 3.52 10.91 3.45
CA LEU A 90 3.49 10.37 2.09
C LEU A 90 4.35 9.11 2.00
N SER A 91 5.58 9.15 2.53
CA SER A 91 6.46 7.98 2.56
C SER A 91 5.84 6.81 3.34
N ALA A 92 5.20 7.07 4.48
CA ALA A 92 4.50 6.05 5.26
C ALA A 92 3.41 5.37 4.44
N MET A 93 2.65 6.14 3.66
CA MET A 93 1.58 5.63 2.82
C MET A 93 2.15 4.80 1.66
N ILE A 94 3.12 5.32 0.91
CA ILE A 94 3.73 4.63 -0.24
C ILE A 94 4.33 3.30 0.20
N VAL A 95 5.14 3.29 1.26
CA VAL A 95 5.81 2.07 1.73
C VAL A 95 4.79 1.04 2.20
N ALA A 96 3.75 1.44 2.92
CA ALA A 96 2.73 0.52 3.40
C ALA A 96 1.96 -0.14 2.25
N VAL A 97 1.55 0.65 1.26
CA VAL A 97 0.78 0.16 0.11
C VAL A 97 1.67 -0.69 -0.81
N ALA A 98 2.94 -0.32 -1.03
CA ALA A 98 3.91 -1.12 -1.78
C ALA A 98 4.20 -2.48 -1.13
N LEU A 99 4.24 -2.54 0.21
CA LEU A 99 4.36 -3.81 0.93
C LEU A 99 3.12 -4.69 0.73
N CYS A 100 1.92 -4.11 0.68
CA CYS A 100 0.71 -4.87 0.32
C CYS A 100 0.72 -5.31 -1.14
N GLU A 101 1.22 -4.52 -2.08
CA GLU A 101 1.40 -4.89 -3.49
C GLU A 101 2.37 -6.07 -3.65
N SER A 102 3.41 -6.17 -2.81
CA SER A 102 4.33 -7.32 -2.87
C SER A 102 3.62 -8.67 -2.67
N VAL A 103 2.47 -8.71 -1.97
CA VAL A 103 1.63 -9.90 -1.82
C VAL A 103 1.08 -10.35 -3.18
N SER A 104 0.63 -9.43 -4.05
CA SER A 104 0.15 -9.80 -5.39
C SER A 104 1.29 -10.26 -6.29
N LEU A 105 2.50 -9.72 -6.13
CA LEU A 105 3.69 -10.23 -6.82
C LEU A 105 3.95 -11.71 -6.47
N PHE A 106 3.83 -12.09 -5.20
CA PHE A 106 3.90 -13.50 -4.81
C PHE A 106 2.77 -14.34 -5.44
N GLY A 107 1.55 -13.81 -5.51
CA GLY A 107 0.45 -14.43 -6.25
C GLY A 107 0.76 -14.67 -7.73
N MET A 108 1.40 -13.69 -8.38
CA MET A 108 1.84 -13.81 -9.76
C MET A 108 2.94 -14.86 -9.93
N MET A 109 3.89 -14.94 -8.98
CA MET A 109 4.90 -16.00 -8.97
C MET A 109 4.27 -17.38 -8.81
N VAL A 110 3.28 -17.53 -7.93
CA VAL A 110 2.51 -18.78 -7.79
C VAL A 110 1.82 -19.15 -9.11
N TYR A 111 1.21 -18.18 -9.80
CA TYR A 111 0.55 -18.40 -11.09
C TYR A 111 1.51 -18.98 -12.14
N PHE A 112 2.73 -18.46 -12.23
CA PHE A 112 3.71 -18.92 -13.24
C PHE A 112 4.43 -20.21 -12.87
N THR A 113 4.54 -20.53 -11.58
CA THR A 113 5.33 -21.67 -11.10
C THR A 113 4.50 -22.90 -10.75
N THR A 114 3.20 -22.73 -10.47
CA THR A 114 2.35 -23.79 -9.92
C THR A 114 1.06 -23.93 -10.74
N PRO A 115 0.55 -25.15 -11.00
CA PRO A 115 -0.70 -25.34 -11.75
C PRO A 115 -1.97 -25.06 -10.92
N THR A 116 -1.84 -24.50 -9.71
CA THR A 116 -2.95 -24.29 -8.78
C THR A 116 -3.84 -23.14 -9.18
N HIS A 117 -5.14 -23.24 -8.87
CA HIS A 117 -6.09 -22.16 -9.08
C HIS A 117 -6.13 -21.17 -7.90
N TYR A 118 -5.53 -21.47 -6.76
CA TYR A 118 -5.64 -20.65 -5.54
C TYR A 118 -4.76 -19.38 -5.54
N TYR A 119 -4.03 -19.09 -6.62
CA TYR A 119 -3.16 -17.91 -6.71
C TYR A 119 -3.93 -16.58 -6.56
N TYR A 120 -5.22 -16.53 -6.93
CA TYR A 120 -6.04 -15.31 -6.83
C TYR A 120 -6.21 -14.83 -5.38
N VAL A 121 -6.06 -15.71 -4.38
CA VAL A 121 -6.16 -15.34 -2.96
C VAL A 121 -5.13 -14.28 -2.58
N PHE A 122 -3.92 -14.34 -3.14
CA PHE A 122 -2.88 -13.34 -2.91
C PHE A 122 -3.29 -11.95 -3.42
N PHE A 123 -3.95 -11.88 -4.57
CA PHE A 123 -4.46 -10.63 -5.12
C PHE A 123 -5.58 -10.06 -4.23
N ILE A 124 -6.49 -10.90 -3.75
CA ILE A 124 -7.55 -10.49 -2.81
C ILE A 124 -6.93 -9.93 -1.53
N VAL A 125 -5.97 -10.63 -0.93
CA VAL A 125 -5.28 -10.18 0.30
C VAL A 125 -4.54 -8.87 0.06
N SER A 126 -3.87 -8.71 -1.08
CA SER A 126 -3.19 -7.47 -1.47
C SER A 126 -4.18 -6.30 -1.55
N VAL A 127 -5.30 -6.47 -2.26
CA VAL A 127 -6.35 -5.46 -2.39
C VAL A 127 -6.92 -5.07 -1.02
N ILE A 128 -7.21 -6.06 -0.16
CA ILE A 128 -7.68 -5.80 1.22
C ILE A 128 -6.63 -4.98 1.99
N GLY A 129 -5.36 -5.34 1.92
CA GLY A 129 -4.26 -4.59 2.56
C GLY A 129 -4.17 -3.14 2.08
N ILE A 130 -4.27 -2.94 0.77
CA ILE A 130 -4.26 -1.59 0.16
C ILE A 130 -5.47 -0.78 0.64
N LEU A 131 -6.67 -1.36 0.67
CA LEU A 131 -7.89 -0.71 1.17
C LEU A 131 -7.78 -0.34 2.65
N LEU A 132 -7.22 -1.21 3.50
CA LEU A 132 -6.96 -0.93 4.91
C LEU A 132 -5.95 0.21 5.10
N HIS A 133 -5.16 0.53 4.08
CA HIS A 133 -4.20 1.62 4.10
C HIS A 133 -4.69 2.93 3.46
N MET A 134 -5.99 3.08 3.22
CA MET A 134 -6.62 4.29 2.66
C MET A 134 -6.04 5.60 3.24
N PRO A 135 -5.67 6.57 2.38
CA PRO A 135 -5.23 7.91 2.80
C PRO A 135 -6.29 8.63 3.63
N ARG A 136 -5.88 9.29 4.72
CA ARG A 136 -6.77 10.10 5.56
C ARG A 136 -6.20 11.50 5.74
N ARG A 137 -7.05 12.52 5.58
CA ARG A 137 -6.67 13.94 5.78
C ARG A 137 -6.11 14.20 7.17
N ASP A 138 -6.66 13.55 8.20
CA ASP A 138 -6.27 13.75 9.60
C ASP A 138 -4.78 13.49 9.84
N GLN A 139 -4.17 12.57 9.08
CA GLN A 139 -2.75 12.25 9.18
C GLN A 139 -1.86 13.41 8.71
N LEU A 140 -2.32 14.17 7.72
CA LEU A 140 -1.61 15.37 7.23
C LEU A 140 -1.78 16.54 8.22
N LEU A 141 -2.98 16.71 8.76
CA LEU A 141 -3.27 17.75 9.76
C LEU A 141 -2.43 17.55 11.02
N ALA A 142 -2.36 16.33 11.54
CA ALA A 142 -1.57 15.99 12.73
C ALA A 142 -0.06 16.24 12.54
N ALA A 143 0.45 16.08 11.32
CA ALA A 143 1.86 16.34 10.99
C ALA A 143 2.16 17.80 10.62
N SER A 144 1.13 18.65 10.50
CA SER A 144 1.23 20.06 10.11
C SER A 144 1.05 21.02 11.28
N TYR A 145 0.48 20.56 12.39
CA TYR A 145 0.16 21.42 13.53
C TYR A 145 1.42 21.79 14.31
N LYS A 146 1.95 23.01 14.10
CA LYS A 146 3.00 23.56 14.96
C LYS A 146 2.46 23.73 16.37
N THR A 147 2.91 22.92 17.32
CA THR A 147 2.78 23.24 18.74
C THR A 147 3.59 24.51 19.01
N PRO A 148 2.98 25.64 19.40
CA PRO A 148 3.76 26.75 19.91
C PRO A 148 4.45 26.28 21.20
N ILE A 149 5.78 26.36 21.23
CA ILE A 149 6.58 26.26 22.45
C ILE A 149 6.69 27.68 23.01
#